data_AF-W2Q0Y0-F1
#
_entry.id   AF-W2Q0Y0-F1
#
_cell.length_a   1.000
_cell.length_b   1.000
_cell.length_c   1.000
_cell.angle_alpha   90.00
_cell.angle_beta   90.00
_cell.angle_gamma   90.00
#
_symmetry.space_group_name_H-M   'P 1'
#
loop_
_entity.id
_entity.type
_entity.pdbx_description
1 polymer ?
#
loop_
_entity_poly.entity_id
_entity_poly.type
_entity_poly.pdbx_seq_one_letter_code
_entity_poly.pdbx_strand_id
1 'polypeptide(L)'
;MNLYVVLWTSLAVFAVVQAQDANNQTSQVDVGTTELQAGSQTQGYVGTPEPTKRYIDFSKVDMSATVPQNGTMSPARPVQETNPPTPVPTPPPTQAPTPAPTPAPTPDPGPWVTKTIGHDDVKPFPQPEPVTISEKAGVKFKPQIQIRTGCEPYPAVNEYGETSGGLKTSGKSRGNCGGSGHGSQVYGRSTWIEGVWAIMYSWYFPKDSPSPGMGHRHDWEYVVVFINNPEVQEPKILACSVASHGGYKKFNPCPPWVIDGTSLKVRYKHAWPMNHDLDTTGDGGSFQDLIMWDQMTNDARRALNSVSFGKANTPFIDGRFRKKLEDAWPF
;
A
#
# COMPACT_ATOMS: atom_id res chain seq x y z
N MET A 1 21.47 -11.51 -72.70
CA MET A 1 22.36 -12.15 -71.72
C MET A 1 23.52 -11.21 -71.49
N ASN A 2 23.57 -10.54 -70.33
CA ASN A 2 24.75 -9.99 -69.64
C ASN A 2 24.26 -9.11 -68.49
N LEU A 3 24.25 -9.73 -67.30
CA LEU A 3 23.90 -9.15 -66.02
C LEU A 3 25.17 -8.55 -65.42
N TYR A 4 25.21 -7.24 -65.17
CA TYR A 4 26.29 -6.60 -64.43
C TYR A 4 25.94 -6.61 -62.93
N VAL A 5 26.72 -7.35 -62.14
CA VAL A 5 26.67 -7.33 -60.67
C VAL A 5 27.90 -6.58 -60.18
N VAL A 6 27.69 -5.48 -59.48
CA VAL A 6 28.74 -4.69 -58.82
C VAL A 6 28.76 -5.07 -57.33
N LEU A 7 29.97 -5.43 -56.87
CA LEU A 7 30.32 -5.86 -55.52
C LEU A 7 30.14 -4.77 -54.45
N TRP A 8 29.83 -5.20 -53.22
CA TRP A 8 30.36 -4.60 -52.00
C TRP A 8 30.73 -5.70 -51.00
N THR A 9 32.03 -5.94 -50.84
CA THR A 9 32.60 -6.79 -49.77
C THR A 9 32.99 -5.90 -48.60
N SER A 10 32.28 -6.00 -47.48
CA SER A 10 32.66 -5.33 -46.23
C SER A 10 33.63 -6.21 -45.45
N LEU A 11 34.88 -5.74 -45.32
CA LEU A 11 35.90 -6.28 -44.43
C LEU A 11 35.49 -6.02 -42.97
N ALA A 12 35.38 -7.06 -42.15
CA ALA A 12 35.30 -6.94 -40.69
C ALA A 12 36.70 -7.17 -40.09
N VAL A 13 37.28 -6.13 -39.49
CA VAL A 13 38.53 -6.21 -38.74
C VAL A 13 38.18 -6.55 -37.28
N PHE A 14 38.58 -7.74 -36.83
CA PHE A 14 38.55 -8.10 -35.42
C PHE A 14 39.79 -7.55 -34.73
N ALA A 15 39.62 -6.57 -33.84
CA ALA A 15 40.67 -6.18 -32.89
C ALA A 15 40.61 -7.11 -31.67
N VAL A 16 41.61 -7.97 -31.51
CA VAL A 16 41.86 -8.75 -30.30
C VAL A 16 42.69 -7.88 -29.36
N VAL A 17 42.12 -7.51 -28.21
CA VAL A 17 42.88 -6.89 -27.12
C VAL A 17 43.40 -8.01 -26.22
N GLN A 18 44.71 -8.23 -26.25
CA GLN A 18 45.41 -9.03 -25.25
C GLN A 18 45.66 -8.15 -24.02
N ALA A 19 45.18 -8.60 -22.85
CA ALA A 19 45.60 -8.05 -21.57
C ALA A 19 46.93 -8.71 -21.17
N GLN A 20 47.96 -7.90 -20.94
CA GLN A 20 49.22 -8.32 -20.35
C GLN A 20 49.13 -8.30 -18.83
N ASP A 21 49.53 -9.40 -18.20
CA ASP A 21 49.77 -9.50 -16.77
C ASP A 21 51.00 -8.66 -16.36
N ALA A 22 50.86 -7.91 -15.26
CA ALA A 22 51.96 -7.28 -14.55
C ALA A 22 51.99 -7.75 -13.10
N ASN A 23 53.18 -8.18 -12.70
CA ASN A 23 53.58 -8.84 -11.45
C ASN A 23 53.33 -8.03 -10.17
N ASN A 24 52.82 -8.76 -9.16
CA ASN A 24 53.42 -9.05 -7.85
C ASN A 24 54.09 -7.91 -7.05
N GLN A 25 53.50 -7.57 -5.90
CA GLN A 25 54.28 -7.26 -4.70
C GLN A 25 53.64 -7.88 -3.46
N THR A 26 54.50 -8.55 -2.69
CA THR A 26 54.25 -9.54 -1.65
C THR A 26 54.12 -8.87 -0.28
N SER A 27 53.29 -9.41 0.60
CA SER A 27 53.52 -9.38 2.05
C SER A 27 52.92 -10.63 2.68
N GLN A 28 53.82 -11.50 3.16
CA GLN A 28 53.55 -12.71 3.95
C GLN A 28 52.82 -12.36 5.25
N VAL A 29 51.91 -13.23 5.70
CA VAL A 29 51.87 -13.71 7.10
C VAL A 29 51.37 -15.17 7.13
N ASP A 30 52.08 -15.96 7.94
CA ASP A 30 52.10 -17.41 8.06
C ASP A 30 50.79 -18.12 8.46
N VAL A 31 50.66 -19.35 7.94
CA VAL A 31 49.73 -20.37 8.42
C VAL A 31 50.39 -21.11 9.58
N GLY A 32 49.81 -20.97 10.78
CA GLY A 32 50.21 -21.68 11.99
C GLY A 32 49.01 -22.36 12.64
N THR A 33 48.92 -23.67 12.49
CA THR A 33 48.07 -24.58 13.28
C THR A 33 48.35 -24.42 14.77
N THR A 34 47.29 -24.38 15.59
CA THR A 34 47.43 -24.57 17.04
C THR A 34 46.35 -25.53 17.52
N GLU A 35 46.77 -26.76 17.82
CA GLU A 35 46.11 -27.65 18.77
C GLU A 35 46.22 -27.03 20.17
N LEU A 36 45.12 -27.01 20.93
CA LEU A 36 45.18 -27.03 22.38
C LEU A 36 44.08 -27.95 22.94
N GLN A 37 44.48 -28.61 24.01
CA GLN A 37 43.99 -29.87 24.56
C GLN A 37 42.63 -29.81 25.24
N ALA A 38 42.08 -31.02 25.35
CA ALA A 38 40.87 -31.43 26.05
C ALA A 38 40.74 -30.91 27.50
N GLY A 39 39.53 -30.44 27.80
CA GLY A 39 38.96 -30.36 29.14
C GLY A 39 37.56 -31.00 29.11
N SER A 40 37.44 -32.15 29.75
CA SER A 40 36.23 -32.95 29.93
C SER A 40 35.08 -32.16 30.54
N GLN A 41 33.85 -32.28 30.00
CA GLN A 41 32.65 -32.63 30.77
C GLN A 41 31.44 -32.93 29.88
N THR A 42 30.60 -33.80 30.42
CA THR A 42 29.58 -34.65 29.80
C THR A 42 28.39 -33.92 29.18
N GLN A 43 27.93 -34.51 28.07
CA GLN A 43 26.81 -34.14 27.21
C GLN A 43 25.45 -34.29 27.94
N GLY A 44 24.78 -33.17 28.21
CA GLY A 44 23.35 -33.10 28.55
C GLY A 44 22.57 -32.56 27.35
N TYR A 45 21.65 -33.35 26.83
CA TYR A 45 20.79 -32.98 25.70
C TYR A 45 19.81 -31.86 26.14
N VAL A 46 19.88 -30.67 25.53
CA VAL A 46 18.88 -29.60 25.71
C VAL A 46 18.12 -29.45 24.40
N GLY A 47 16.85 -29.88 24.44
CA GLY A 47 15.93 -29.77 23.32
C GLY A 47 15.50 -28.32 23.03
N THR A 48 15.24 -28.06 21.77
CA THR A 48 14.63 -26.85 21.21
C THR A 48 13.27 -26.56 21.88
N PRO A 49 12.93 -25.29 22.22
CA PRO A 49 11.64 -24.99 22.84
C PRO A 49 10.51 -25.01 21.80
N GLU A 50 9.46 -25.80 22.08
CA GLU A 50 8.20 -25.82 21.32
C GLU A 50 7.32 -24.58 21.59
N PRO A 51 6.44 -24.19 20.65
CA PRO A 51 5.59 -23.01 20.79
C PRO A 51 4.47 -23.22 21.84
N THR A 52 4.35 -22.28 22.79
CA THR A 52 3.30 -22.25 23.82
C THR A 52 1.90 -22.20 23.21
N LYS A 53 1.15 -23.30 23.34
CA LYS A 53 -0.32 -23.33 23.21
C LYS A 53 -0.94 -22.89 24.53
N ARG A 54 -1.72 -21.80 24.53
CA ARG A 54 -2.57 -21.42 25.67
C ARG A 54 -3.91 -22.14 25.55
N TYR A 55 -4.14 -23.16 26.37
CA TYR A 55 -5.47 -23.72 26.62
C TYR A 55 -5.98 -23.21 27.97
N ILE A 56 -7.27 -22.84 28.02
CA ILE A 56 -7.97 -22.56 29.28
C ILE A 56 -8.36 -23.90 29.90
N ASP A 57 -7.91 -24.13 31.14
CA ASP A 57 -8.23 -25.32 31.93
C ASP A 57 -9.51 -25.08 32.73
N PHE A 58 -10.59 -25.76 32.35
CA PHE A 58 -11.90 -25.66 32.98
C PHE A 58 -12.04 -26.51 34.26
N SER A 59 -10.98 -27.21 34.71
CA SER A 59 -11.00 -28.01 35.94
C SER A 59 -10.83 -27.19 37.24
N LYS A 60 -10.68 -25.86 37.14
CA LYS A 60 -10.55 -24.95 38.30
C LYS A 60 -11.77 -24.05 38.54
N VAL A 61 -12.90 -24.33 37.89
CA VAL A 61 -14.15 -23.62 38.18
C VAL A 61 -14.81 -24.26 39.39
N ASP A 62 -14.63 -23.65 40.56
CA ASP A 62 -15.28 -24.07 41.81
C ASP A 62 -16.76 -23.67 41.77
N MET A 63 -17.65 -24.65 41.60
CA MET A 63 -19.09 -24.49 41.73
C MET A 63 -19.53 -24.88 43.14
N SER A 64 -19.33 -24.00 44.11
CA SER A 64 -19.92 -24.13 45.45
C SER A 64 -20.75 -22.90 45.79
N ALA A 65 -22.03 -22.92 45.42
CA ALA A 65 -23.04 -22.04 45.98
C ALA A 65 -23.62 -22.71 47.23
N THR A 66 -23.30 -22.17 48.41
CA THR A 66 -23.81 -22.63 49.70
C THR A 66 -25.26 -22.16 49.87
N VAL A 67 -26.16 -23.11 50.18
CA VAL A 67 -27.56 -22.85 50.56
C VAL A 67 -27.64 -22.60 52.07
N PRO A 68 -28.26 -21.51 52.57
CA PRO A 68 -28.60 -21.39 53.98
C PRO A 68 -29.98 -22.02 54.26
N GLN A 69 -30.03 -22.86 55.29
CA GLN A 69 -31.23 -23.48 55.86
C GLN A 69 -32.08 -22.50 56.70
N ASN A 70 -33.38 -22.83 56.76
CA ASN A 70 -34.47 -22.30 57.57
C ASN A 70 -34.09 -21.65 58.92
N GLY A 71 -34.54 -20.40 59.09
CA GLY A 71 -34.70 -19.69 60.37
C GLY A 71 -36.16 -19.34 60.62
N THR A 72 -36.57 -19.53 61.87
CA THR A 72 -37.91 -19.49 62.48
C THR A 72 -38.72 -18.21 62.23
N MET A 73 -40.04 -18.35 61.97
CA MET A 73 -41.00 -17.25 61.81
C MET A 73 -41.26 -16.48 63.12
N SER A 74 -41.24 -15.15 63.04
CA SER A 74 -41.91 -14.22 63.97
C SER A 74 -42.80 -13.26 63.17
N PRO A 75 -43.90 -12.75 63.74
CA PRO A 75 -45.04 -12.26 62.97
C PRO A 75 -44.77 -10.95 62.23
N ALA A 76 -45.28 -10.90 60.99
CA ALA A 76 -45.14 -9.81 60.04
C ALA A 76 -45.70 -8.47 60.55
N ARG A 77 -44.91 -7.42 60.41
CA ARG A 77 -45.34 -6.01 60.44
C ARG A 77 -45.95 -5.67 59.06
N PRO A 78 -47.00 -4.83 58.96
CA PRO A 78 -47.61 -4.51 57.67
C PRO A 78 -46.58 -3.81 56.77
N VAL A 79 -46.39 -4.34 55.55
CA VAL A 79 -45.56 -3.69 54.52
C VAL A 79 -46.35 -2.51 53.96
N GLN A 80 -45.75 -1.33 54.05
CA GLN A 80 -46.25 -0.10 53.46
C GLN A 80 -45.95 -0.15 51.95
N GLU A 81 -46.97 -0.12 51.09
CA GLU A 81 -46.79 -0.03 49.64
C GLU A 81 -46.05 1.26 49.28
N THR A 82 -44.80 1.13 48.82
CA THR A 82 -44.07 2.22 48.17
C THR A 82 -44.34 2.15 46.67
N ASN A 83 -44.95 3.20 46.13
CA ASN A 83 -45.16 3.39 44.70
C ASN A 83 -43.84 3.26 43.91
N PRO A 84 -43.87 2.73 42.67
CA PRO A 84 -42.69 2.64 41.83
C PRO A 84 -42.13 4.03 41.49
N PRO A 85 -40.81 4.20 41.41
CA PRO A 85 -40.20 5.48 41.06
C PRO A 85 -40.57 5.87 39.62
N THR A 86 -40.89 7.16 39.45
CA THR A 86 -41.16 7.79 38.16
C THR A 86 -39.93 7.66 37.23
N PRO A 87 -40.10 7.28 35.94
CA PRO A 87 -38.98 7.23 35.01
C PRO A 87 -38.36 8.62 34.83
N VAL A 88 -37.03 8.68 34.93
CA VAL A 88 -36.24 9.89 34.65
C VAL A 88 -36.39 10.24 33.16
N PRO A 89 -36.65 11.50 32.80
CA PRO A 89 -36.75 11.91 31.39
C PRO A 89 -35.45 11.60 30.63
N THR A 90 -35.55 10.85 29.54
CA THR A 90 -34.46 10.68 28.58
C THR A 90 -34.08 12.06 28.00
N PRO A 91 -32.81 12.47 28.03
CA PRO A 91 -32.41 13.73 27.41
C PRO A 91 -32.72 13.68 25.90
N PRO A 92 -33.10 14.81 25.29
CA PRO A 92 -33.35 14.87 23.86
C PRO A 92 -32.09 14.46 23.07
N PRO A 93 -32.25 13.88 21.87
CA PRO A 93 -31.12 13.51 21.03
C PRO A 93 -30.22 14.73 20.80
N THR A 94 -28.94 14.60 21.14
CA THR A 94 -27.90 15.59 20.83
C THR A 94 -27.91 15.82 19.32
N GLN A 95 -28.14 17.05 18.89
CA GLN A 95 -28.09 17.42 17.47
C GLN A 95 -26.71 17.05 16.90
N ALA A 96 -26.68 16.47 15.70
CA ALA A 96 -25.43 16.19 15.00
C ALA A 96 -24.60 17.49 14.91
N PRO A 97 -23.27 17.42 15.12
CA PRO A 97 -22.42 18.59 15.00
C PRO A 97 -22.61 19.19 13.59
N THR A 98 -22.88 20.49 13.55
CA THR A 98 -22.96 21.24 12.29
C THR A 98 -21.65 21.03 11.52
N PRO A 99 -21.69 20.60 10.25
CA PRO A 99 -20.50 20.49 9.43
C PRO A 99 -19.72 21.80 9.48
N ALA A 100 -18.40 21.73 9.66
CA ALA A 100 -17.54 22.90 9.51
C ALA A 100 -17.85 23.54 8.15
N PRO A 101 -17.89 24.90 8.07
CA PRO A 101 -18.16 25.56 6.81
C PRO A 101 -17.16 25.08 5.76
N THR A 102 -17.69 24.52 4.67
CA THR A 102 -16.88 24.18 3.49
C THR A 102 -16.10 25.43 3.09
N PRO A 103 -14.76 25.37 2.97
CA PRO A 103 -13.97 26.49 2.49
C PRO A 103 -14.60 27.03 1.20
N ALA A 104 -14.69 28.36 1.07
CA ALA A 104 -15.17 28.97 -0.16
C ALA A 104 -14.37 28.40 -1.35
N PRO A 105 -15.03 28.04 -2.47
CA PRO A 105 -14.33 27.51 -3.63
C PRO A 105 -13.25 28.51 -4.04
N THR A 106 -12.00 28.04 -4.09
CA THR A 106 -10.89 28.83 -4.61
C THR A 106 -11.30 29.33 -6.02
N PRO A 107 -11.22 30.65 -6.29
CA PRO A 107 -11.52 31.18 -7.62
C PRO A 107 -10.75 30.40 -8.68
N ASP A 108 -11.39 30.11 -9.82
CA ASP A 108 -10.74 29.47 -10.95
C ASP A 108 -9.49 30.29 -11.32
N PRO A 109 -8.26 29.75 -11.21
CA PRO A 109 -7.05 30.54 -11.38
C PRO A 109 -6.78 30.92 -12.85
N GLY A 110 -7.78 30.78 -13.74
CA GLY A 110 -7.71 31.15 -15.14
C GLY A 110 -7.42 29.95 -16.05
N PRO A 111 -7.09 30.20 -17.33
CA PRO A 111 -6.89 29.13 -18.31
C PRO A 111 -5.69 28.26 -17.91
N TRP A 112 -5.97 27.00 -17.58
CA TRP A 112 -4.96 26.00 -17.27
C TRP A 112 -4.40 25.38 -18.57
N VAL A 113 -3.08 25.26 -18.65
CA VAL A 113 -2.39 24.61 -19.77
C VAL A 113 -1.59 23.42 -19.27
N THR A 114 -1.69 22.29 -19.97
CA THR A 114 -0.91 21.08 -19.65
C THR A 114 0.59 21.37 -19.77
N LYS A 115 1.35 21.15 -18.70
CA LYS A 115 2.82 21.17 -18.72
C LYS A 115 3.36 19.80 -18.31
N THR A 116 4.27 19.28 -19.13
CA THR A 116 4.96 18.01 -18.90
C THR A 116 6.43 18.29 -18.59
N ILE A 117 6.96 17.67 -17.53
CA ILE A 117 8.35 17.83 -17.07
C ILE A 117 9.07 16.46 -16.98
N GLY A 118 10.37 16.44 -16.67
CA GLY A 118 11.11 15.20 -16.45
C GLY A 118 10.46 14.35 -15.36
N HIS A 119 10.54 13.02 -15.47
CA HIS A 119 9.90 12.14 -14.48
C HIS A 119 10.55 12.26 -13.11
N ASP A 120 11.80 12.68 -13.07
CA ASP A 120 12.63 12.98 -11.89
C ASP A 120 12.57 14.45 -11.46
N ASP A 121 11.94 15.34 -12.22
CA ASP A 121 11.74 16.76 -11.85
C ASP A 121 10.44 16.99 -11.06
N VAL A 122 9.51 16.03 -11.08
CA VAL A 122 8.24 16.15 -10.36
C VAL A 122 8.51 16.04 -8.86
N LYS A 123 8.19 17.10 -8.12
CA LYS A 123 8.25 17.10 -6.66
C LYS A 123 6.96 16.49 -6.09
N PRO A 124 7.05 15.56 -5.12
CA PRO A 124 5.89 15.00 -4.47
C PRO A 124 5.24 16.03 -3.54
N PHE A 125 3.96 15.80 -3.23
CA PHE A 125 3.30 16.42 -2.10
C PHE A 125 3.80 15.76 -0.81
N PRO A 126 4.22 16.55 0.21
CA PRO A 126 4.42 16.01 1.54
C PRO A 126 3.08 15.48 2.07
N GLN A 127 3.11 14.42 2.88
CA GLN A 127 1.90 13.94 3.53
C GLN A 127 1.41 14.98 4.55
N PRO A 128 0.22 15.58 4.37
CA PRO A 128 -0.31 16.53 5.35
C PRO A 128 -0.77 15.82 6.62
N GLU A 129 -0.80 16.54 7.75
CA GLU A 129 -1.46 16.04 8.96
C GLU A 129 -2.95 15.82 8.71
N PRO A 130 -3.52 14.65 9.03
CA PRO A 130 -4.90 14.32 8.69
C PRO A 130 -5.90 15.00 9.64
N VAL A 131 -6.82 15.78 9.10
CA VAL A 131 -7.82 16.55 9.86
C VAL A 131 -9.18 15.86 9.80
N THR A 132 -9.66 15.58 8.60
CA THR A 132 -11.00 15.01 8.37
C THR A 132 -11.04 13.50 8.66
N ILE A 133 -12.24 12.95 8.77
CA ILE A 133 -12.46 11.51 8.98
C ILE A 133 -11.85 10.69 7.84
N SER A 134 -12.08 11.12 6.59
CA SER A 134 -11.56 10.45 5.40
C SER A 134 -10.04 10.49 5.33
N GLU A 135 -9.42 11.62 5.69
CA GLU A 135 -7.96 11.76 5.74
C GLU A 135 -7.34 10.87 6.81
N LYS A 136 -7.92 10.85 8.02
CA LYS A 136 -7.47 9.99 9.12
C LYS A 136 -7.58 8.52 8.74
N ALA A 137 -8.66 8.11 8.09
CA ALA A 137 -8.82 6.76 7.56
C ALA A 137 -7.79 6.46 6.45
N GLY A 138 -7.56 7.40 5.54
CA GLY A 138 -6.54 7.29 4.49
C GLY A 138 -5.14 7.05 5.04
N VAL A 139 -4.74 7.77 6.09
CA VAL A 139 -3.44 7.56 6.75
C VAL A 139 -3.41 6.24 7.53
N LYS A 140 -4.48 5.91 8.29
CA LYS A 140 -4.55 4.69 9.12
C LYS A 140 -4.48 3.40 8.29
N PHE A 141 -5.11 3.36 7.11
CA PHE A 141 -5.19 2.18 6.26
C PHE A 141 -4.21 2.20 5.08
N LYS A 142 -3.19 3.07 5.15
CA LYS A 142 -2.20 3.20 4.09
C LYS A 142 -1.52 1.85 3.83
N PRO A 143 -1.46 1.37 2.58
CA PRO A 143 -0.85 0.09 2.26
C PRO A 143 0.68 0.17 2.25
N GLN A 144 1.31 -0.99 2.45
CA GLN A 144 2.72 -1.20 2.17
C GLN A 144 2.86 -1.74 0.74
N ILE A 145 3.84 -1.24 -0.01
CA ILE A 145 4.18 -1.76 -1.33
C ILE A 145 5.61 -2.27 -1.36
N GLN A 146 5.78 -3.53 -1.75
CA GLN A 146 7.08 -4.15 -2.03
C GLN A 146 7.36 -4.07 -3.53
N ILE A 147 8.42 -3.38 -3.93
CA ILE A 147 8.85 -3.36 -5.33
C ILE A 147 9.77 -4.54 -5.60
N ARG A 148 9.24 -5.59 -6.24
CA ARG A 148 10.01 -6.81 -6.53
C ARG A 148 10.78 -6.68 -7.84
N THR A 149 10.16 -6.09 -8.85
CA THR A 149 10.77 -5.79 -10.15
C THR A 149 10.26 -4.44 -10.66
N GLY A 150 10.90 -3.90 -11.69
CA GLY A 150 10.47 -2.64 -12.30
C GLY A 150 10.87 -1.40 -11.49
N CYS A 151 10.14 -0.32 -11.75
CA CYS A 151 10.38 0.99 -11.18
C CYS A 151 9.91 1.10 -9.73
N GLU A 152 10.52 2.01 -8.97
CA GLU A 152 9.91 2.55 -7.76
C GLU A 152 8.70 3.43 -8.09
N PRO A 153 7.79 3.71 -7.14
CA PRO A 153 6.74 4.69 -7.34
C PRO A 153 7.28 6.12 -7.36
N TYR A 154 6.77 6.95 -8.28
CA TYR A 154 7.16 8.35 -8.48
C TYR A 154 5.94 9.26 -8.32
N PRO A 155 6.14 10.55 -7.99
CA PRO A 155 5.09 11.53 -8.15
C PRO A 155 4.74 11.72 -9.64
N ALA A 156 3.45 11.62 -9.96
CA ALA A 156 2.92 11.82 -11.31
C ALA A 156 2.62 13.29 -11.62
N VAL A 157 2.36 14.09 -10.58
CA VAL A 157 1.95 15.49 -10.67
C VAL A 157 2.46 16.25 -9.43
N ASN A 158 2.83 17.51 -9.59
CA ASN A 158 3.22 18.41 -8.49
C ASN A 158 2.11 19.42 -8.14
N GLU A 159 2.37 20.30 -7.18
CA GLU A 159 1.42 21.32 -6.70
C GLU A 159 0.93 22.31 -7.77
N TYR A 160 1.72 22.52 -8.84
CA TYR A 160 1.41 23.42 -9.95
C TYR A 160 0.65 22.73 -11.09
N GLY A 161 0.33 21.43 -10.95
CA GLY A 161 -0.30 20.65 -12.00
C GLY A 161 0.63 20.26 -13.15
N GLU A 162 1.95 20.37 -12.97
CA GLU A 162 2.92 19.85 -13.94
C GLU A 162 3.01 18.33 -13.79
N THR A 163 2.96 17.61 -14.91
CA THR A 163 2.86 16.14 -14.93
C THR A 163 4.14 15.47 -15.40
N SER A 164 4.38 14.27 -14.88
CA SER A 164 5.52 13.43 -15.25
C SER A 164 5.47 13.05 -16.73
N GLY A 165 6.56 13.32 -17.45
CA GLY A 165 6.76 12.83 -18.81
C GLY A 165 7.01 11.32 -18.89
N GLY A 166 7.19 10.64 -17.75
CA GLY A 166 7.53 9.21 -17.70
C GLY A 166 8.86 8.86 -18.37
N LEU A 167 9.08 7.57 -18.62
CA LEU A 167 10.29 7.05 -19.25
C LEU A 167 9.98 6.21 -20.49
N LYS A 168 10.91 6.21 -21.45
CA LYS A 168 10.89 5.25 -22.56
C LYS A 168 11.13 3.84 -22.02
N THR A 169 10.58 2.83 -22.69
CA THR A 169 10.77 1.40 -22.38
C THR A 169 12.16 0.86 -22.74
N SER A 170 13.09 1.72 -23.15
CA SER A 170 14.47 1.34 -23.43
C SER A 170 15.24 1.03 -22.14
N GLY A 171 16.29 0.21 -22.28
CA GLY A 171 17.18 -0.14 -21.19
C GLY A 171 16.56 -1.14 -20.20
N LYS A 172 17.22 -1.31 -19.05
CA LYS A 172 16.79 -2.24 -18.00
C LYS A 172 15.39 -1.85 -17.47
N SER A 173 14.63 -2.84 -17.00
CA SER A 173 13.31 -2.66 -16.40
C SER A 173 13.28 -1.56 -15.32
N ARG A 174 14.23 -1.60 -14.38
CA ARG A 174 14.43 -0.59 -13.32
C ARG A 174 15.37 0.57 -13.70
N GLY A 175 15.87 0.58 -14.94
CA GLY A 175 16.83 1.58 -15.40
C GLY A 175 16.24 2.99 -15.40
N ASN A 176 16.92 3.92 -14.71
CA ASN A 176 16.54 5.33 -14.52
C ASN A 176 15.23 5.57 -13.75
N CYS A 177 14.67 4.53 -13.11
CA CYS A 177 13.47 4.64 -12.28
C CYS A 177 13.61 3.96 -10.92
N GLY A 178 14.83 3.96 -10.35
CA GLY A 178 15.10 3.38 -9.03
C GLY A 178 14.82 4.30 -7.85
N GLY A 179 14.34 5.52 -8.09
CA GLY A 179 14.08 6.57 -7.10
C GLY A 179 14.21 7.96 -7.73
N SER A 180 13.31 8.89 -7.41
CA SER A 180 13.21 10.20 -8.08
C SER A 180 14.26 11.22 -7.66
N GLY A 181 14.92 11.00 -6.51
CA GLY A 181 15.73 12.04 -5.85
C GLY A 181 14.89 13.05 -5.03
N HIS A 182 13.58 13.12 -5.25
CA HIS A 182 12.64 13.94 -4.49
C HIS A 182 11.75 13.15 -3.52
N GLY A 183 11.81 11.81 -3.55
CA GLY A 183 10.97 10.93 -2.75
C GLY A 183 9.99 10.12 -3.60
N SER A 184 9.04 9.47 -2.94
CA SER A 184 8.00 8.65 -3.58
C SER A 184 6.62 9.21 -3.26
N GLN A 185 5.56 8.68 -3.86
CA GLN A 185 4.20 9.14 -3.61
C GLN A 185 3.20 7.98 -3.71
N VAL A 186 2.19 7.99 -2.84
CA VAL A 186 0.94 7.25 -3.01
C VAL A 186 -0.24 8.24 -3.03
N TYR A 187 -1.19 8.02 -3.92
CA TYR A 187 -2.39 8.84 -4.08
C TYR A 187 -3.58 8.12 -3.45
N GLY A 188 -4.42 8.84 -2.70
CA GLY A 188 -5.60 8.28 -2.05
C GLY A 188 -6.91 8.91 -2.52
N ARG A 189 -7.99 8.14 -2.65
CA ARG A 189 -9.35 8.68 -2.79
C ARG A 189 -10.36 7.73 -2.16
N SER A 190 -11.34 8.27 -1.44
CA SER A 190 -12.27 7.47 -0.65
C SER A 190 -13.71 7.91 -0.81
N THR A 191 -14.65 6.97 -0.66
CA THR A 191 -16.09 7.26 -0.62
C THR A 191 -16.86 6.07 -0.05
N TRP A 192 -18.14 6.29 0.26
CA TRP A 192 -19.09 5.22 0.53
C TRP A 192 -19.55 4.53 -0.76
N ILE A 193 -19.62 3.20 -0.73
CA ILE A 193 -20.20 2.36 -1.78
C ILE A 193 -20.99 1.23 -1.13
N GLU A 194 -22.27 1.11 -1.46
CA GLU A 194 -23.16 0.06 -0.92
C GLU A 194 -23.08 -0.10 0.62
N GLY A 195 -23.00 1.02 1.36
CA GLY A 195 -22.92 1.01 2.83
C GLY A 195 -21.57 0.60 3.42
N VAL A 196 -20.52 0.46 2.60
CA VAL A 196 -19.14 0.18 3.03
C VAL A 196 -18.23 1.33 2.60
N TRP A 197 -17.24 1.67 3.42
CA TRP A 197 -16.28 2.71 3.10
C TRP A 197 -15.12 2.15 2.29
N ALA A 198 -14.91 2.66 1.08
CA ALA A 198 -13.83 2.25 0.21
C ALA A 198 -12.74 3.32 0.17
N ILE A 199 -11.48 2.89 0.28
CA ILE A 199 -10.30 3.74 0.12
C ILE A 199 -9.44 3.15 -0.99
N MET A 200 -9.34 3.86 -2.11
CA MET A 200 -8.42 3.54 -3.19
C MET A 200 -7.05 4.16 -2.90
N TYR A 201 -5.99 3.37 -3.03
CA TYR A 201 -4.61 3.84 -3.02
C TYR A 201 -3.96 3.50 -4.35
N SER A 202 -3.30 4.48 -4.97
CA SER A 202 -2.73 4.33 -6.30
C SER A 202 -1.30 4.84 -6.38
N TRP A 203 -0.49 4.15 -7.18
CA TRP A 203 0.90 4.48 -7.44
C TRP A 203 1.11 4.71 -8.93
N TYR A 204 1.98 5.67 -9.22
CA TYR A 204 2.46 5.96 -10.56
C TYR A 204 3.89 5.44 -10.73
N PHE A 205 4.17 4.82 -11.87
CA PHE A 205 5.53 4.42 -12.26
C PHE A 205 5.92 5.10 -13.58
N PRO A 206 7.17 5.57 -13.75
CA PRO A 206 7.57 6.26 -14.98
C PRO A 206 7.43 5.42 -16.26
N LYS A 207 7.58 4.09 -16.16
CA LYS A 207 7.38 3.13 -17.24
C LYS A 207 6.99 1.77 -16.66
N ASP A 208 6.30 0.98 -17.47
CA ASP A 208 6.12 -0.45 -17.31
C ASP A 208 6.92 -1.14 -18.41
N SER A 209 8.01 -1.82 -18.05
CA SER A 209 8.90 -2.45 -19.02
C SER A 209 9.43 -3.78 -18.48
N PRO A 210 8.80 -4.91 -18.84
CA PRO A 210 9.25 -6.23 -18.39
C PRO A 210 10.60 -6.63 -19.05
N SER A 211 10.94 -6.03 -20.19
CA SER A 211 12.19 -6.25 -20.93
C SER A 211 12.50 -5.03 -21.81
N PRO A 212 13.76 -4.77 -22.20
CA PRO A 212 14.11 -3.61 -23.04
C PRO A 212 13.28 -3.55 -24.32
N GLY A 213 12.65 -2.39 -24.56
CA GLY A 213 11.81 -2.13 -25.73
C GLY A 213 10.36 -2.62 -25.60
N MET A 214 10.04 -3.46 -24.62
CA MET A 214 8.68 -3.95 -24.36
C MET A 214 7.96 -3.15 -23.27
N GLY A 215 6.63 -3.20 -23.28
CA GLY A 215 5.75 -2.54 -22.33
C GLY A 215 5.28 -1.16 -22.80
N HIS A 216 5.23 -0.18 -21.89
CA HIS A 216 4.85 1.20 -22.19
C HIS A 216 5.46 2.24 -21.24
N ARG A 217 5.48 3.48 -21.73
CA ARG A 217 5.70 4.66 -20.90
C ARG A 217 4.48 4.85 -19.98
N HIS A 218 4.75 5.28 -18.75
CA HIS A 218 3.79 5.42 -17.66
C HIS A 218 3.24 4.07 -17.19
N ASP A 219 2.90 4.01 -15.91
CA ASP A 219 2.08 2.96 -15.34
C ASP A 219 1.28 3.52 -14.18
N TRP A 220 0.08 2.97 -13.97
CA TRP A 220 -0.80 3.34 -12.87
C TRP A 220 -1.42 2.08 -12.31
N GLU A 221 -1.09 1.80 -11.05
CA GLU A 221 -1.63 0.66 -10.33
C GLU A 221 -2.35 1.12 -9.07
N TYR A 222 -3.25 0.30 -8.54
CA TYR A 222 -4.01 0.65 -7.35
C TYR A 222 -4.57 -0.56 -6.61
N VAL A 223 -4.89 -0.32 -5.35
CA VAL A 223 -5.64 -1.22 -4.48
C VAL A 223 -6.85 -0.50 -3.95
N VAL A 224 -7.85 -1.25 -3.50
CA VAL A 224 -8.98 -0.74 -2.75
C VAL A 224 -9.08 -1.50 -1.43
N VAL A 225 -9.05 -0.76 -0.32
CA VAL A 225 -9.31 -1.28 1.02
C VAL A 225 -10.74 -0.92 1.40
N PHE A 226 -11.55 -1.92 1.73
CA PHE A 226 -12.93 -1.75 2.16
C PHE A 226 -13.00 -1.90 3.68
N ILE A 227 -13.48 -0.87 4.38
CA ILE A 227 -13.64 -0.87 5.84
C ILE A 227 -15.10 -0.66 6.20
N ASN A 228 -15.49 -1.07 7.41
CA ASN A 228 -16.86 -0.95 7.88
C ASN A 228 -17.35 0.51 7.96
N ASN A 229 -16.70 1.36 8.76
CA ASN A 229 -17.09 2.75 8.95
C ASN A 229 -15.86 3.55 9.41
N PRO A 230 -15.44 4.61 8.72
CA PRO A 230 -14.26 5.39 9.09
C PRO A 230 -14.48 6.26 10.35
N GLU A 231 -15.73 6.43 10.80
CA GLU A 231 -16.10 7.29 11.94
C GLU A 231 -16.00 6.58 13.29
N VAL A 232 -15.95 5.25 13.31
CA VAL A 232 -15.81 4.51 14.57
C VAL A 232 -14.37 4.57 15.07
N GLN A 233 -14.19 4.40 16.38
CA GLN A 233 -12.87 4.46 17.02
C GLN A 233 -11.88 3.44 16.42
N GLU A 234 -12.33 2.23 16.16
CA GLU A 234 -11.54 1.16 15.55
C GLU A 234 -12.22 0.59 14.31
N PRO A 235 -12.04 1.24 13.14
CA PRO A 235 -12.56 0.71 11.89
C PRO A 235 -11.84 -0.60 11.55
N LYS A 236 -12.58 -1.53 10.94
CA LYS A 236 -12.08 -2.86 10.57
C LYS A 236 -12.06 -3.00 9.06
N ILE A 237 -10.96 -3.56 8.54
CA ILE A 237 -10.89 -4.02 7.15
C ILE A 237 -11.87 -5.18 6.99
N LEU A 238 -12.81 -5.02 6.06
CA LEU A 238 -13.77 -6.05 5.68
C LEU A 238 -13.23 -6.85 4.49
N ALA A 239 -12.70 -6.17 3.48
CA ALA A 239 -12.28 -6.76 2.23
C ALA A 239 -11.20 -5.92 1.54
N CYS A 240 -10.54 -6.48 0.53
CA CYS A 240 -9.55 -5.79 -0.27
C CYS A 240 -9.57 -6.29 -1.72
N SER A 241 -9.27 -5.37 -2.63
CA SER A 241 -9.11 -5.67 -4.05
C SER A 241 -7.81 -5.08 -4.55
N VAL A 242 -7.06 -5.85 -5.32
CA VAL A 242 -5.77 -5.47 -5.90
C VAL A 242 -5.92 -5.44 -7.41
N ALA A 243 -5.66 -4.30 -8.06
CA ALA A 243 -5.67 -4.21 -9.51
C ALA A 243 -4.55 -5.09 -10.08
N SER A 244 -4.87 -5.87 -11.10
CA SER A 244 -3.90 -6.74 -11.76
C SER A 244 -4.25 -6.76 -13.24
N HIS A 245 -3.42 -6.09 -14.03
CA HIS A 245 -3.67 -5.84 -15.44
C HIS A 245 -5.05 -5.19 -15.67
N GLY A 246 -5.89 -5.77 -16.53
CA GLY A 246 -7.24 -5.28 -16.80
C GLY A 246 -8.31 -5.65 -15.76
N GLY A 247 -7.96 -6.40 -14.71
CA GLY A 247 -8.90 -6.95 -13.74
C GLY A 247 -8.50 -6.71 -12.28
N TYR A 248 -9.02 -7.57 -11.40
CA TYR A 248 -8.81 -7.47 -9.96
C TYR A 248 -8.65 -8.85 -9.32
N LYS A 249 -7.76 -8.93 -8.34
CA LYS A 249 -7.76 -9.98 -7.33
C LYS A 249 -8.56 -9.47 -6.14
N LYS A 250 -9.72 -10.07 -5.89
CA LYS A 250 -10.71 -9.62 -4.89
C LYS A 250 -10.74 -10.59 -3.72
N PHE A 251 -10.78 -10.08 -2.50
CA PHE A 251 -10.76 -10.89 -1.29
C PHE A 251 -11.76 -10.37 -0.25
N ASN A 252 -12.61 -11.27 0.23
CA ASN A 252 -13.59 -11.00 1.28
C ASN A 252 -13.72 -12.24 2.19
N PRO A 253 -13.14 -12.25 3.40
CA PRO A 253 -12.28 -11.19 3.96
C PRO A 253 -10.89 -11.15 3.29
N CYS A 254 -10.12 -10.09 3.55
CA CYS A 254 -8.70 -10.09 3.22
C CYS A 254 -7.99 -11.27 3.91
N PRO A 255 -7.09 -11.99 3.23
CA PRO A 255 -6.29 -13.02 3.87
C PRO A 255 -5.47 -12.42 5.03
N PRO A 256 -5.46 -13.02 6.24
CA PRO A 256 -4.76 -12.43 7.39
C PRO A 256 -3.26 -12.18 7.14
N TRP A 257 -2.61 -13.04 6.36
CA TRP A 257 -1.18 -12.94 6.06
C TRP A 257 -0.82 -11.74 5.17
N VAL A 258 -1.80 -11.12 4.49
CA VAL A 258 -1.58 -9.91 3.67
C VAL A 258 -1.79 -8.62 4.47
N ILE A 259 -2.21 -8.70 5.73
CA ILE A 259 -2.46 -7.54 6.60
C ILE A 259 -1.36 -7.45 7.67
N ASP A 260 -0.81 -6.27 7.85
CA ASP A 260 0.09 -5.92 8.94
C ASP A 260 -0.50 -4.73 9.73
N GLY A 261 -1.04 -5.02 10.92
CA GLY A 261 -1.87 -4.08 11.66
C GLY A 261 -3.12 -3.68 10.86
N THR A 262 -3.13 -2.45 10.35
CA THR A 262 -4.17 -1.89 9.46
C THR A 262 -3.69 -1.70 8.02
N SER A 263 -2.47 -2.15 7.69
CA SER A 263 -1.85 -1.95 6.38
C SER A 263 -2.01 -3.19 5.51
N LEU A 264 -2.61 -3.04 4.33
CA LEU A 264 -2.57 -4.07 3.29
C LEU A 264 -1.15 -4.13 2.70
N LYS A 265 -0.59 -5.32 2.58
CA LYS A 265 0.69 -5.58 1.93
C LYS A 265 0.46 -6.03 0.50
N VAL A 266 1.01 -5.25 -0.45
CA VAL A 266 1.03 -5.58 -1.87
C VAL A 266 2.44 -5.57 -2.42
N ARG A 267 2.62 -6.23 -3.57
CA ARG A 267 3.87 -6.18 -4.32
C ARG A 267 3.62 -5.73 -5.75
N TYR A 268 4.51 -4.89 -6.26
CA TYR A 268 4.62 -4.57 -7.68
C TYR A 268 5.66 -5.49 -8.30
N LYS A 269 5.25 -6.22 -9.33
CA LYS A 269 6.07 -7.23 -9.99
C LYS A 269 5.63 -7.41 -11.43
N HIS A 270 6.45 -8.09 -12.21
CA HIS A 270 6.02 -8.71 -13.47
C HIS A 270 6.34 -10.19 -13.42
N ALA A 271 5.62 -10.98 -14.22
CA ALA A 271 5.95 -12.37 -14.51
C ALA A 271 6.03 -12.52 -16.02
N TRP A 272 7.23 -12.79 -16.53
CA TRP A 272 7.46 -12.88 -17.98
C TRP A 272 6.48 -13.89 -18.63
N PRO A 273 5.84 -13.57 -19.76
CA PRO A 273 6.06 -12.38 -20.62
C PRO A 273 5.16 -11.18 -20.31
N MET A 274 4.41 -11.19 -19.21
CA MET A 274 3.47 -10.14 -18.88
C MET A 274 4.18 -8.87 -18.39
N ASN A 275 3.50 -7.76 -18.62
CA ASN A 275 3.77 -6.46 -18.01
C ASN A 275 3.65 -6.51 -16.47
N HIS A 276 3.95 -5.41 -15.80
CA HIS A 276 3.80 -5.36 -14.35
C HIS A 276 2.33 -5.42 -13.93
N ASP A 277 2.12 -5.87 -12.69
CA ASP A 277 0.85 -5.90 -11.98
C ASP A 277 1.08 -5.74 -10.48
N LEU A 278 -0.01 -5.49 -9.74
CA LEU A 278 0.00 -5.70 -8.30
C LEU A 278 -0.47 -7.11 -7.94
N ASP A 279 0.12 -7.61 -6.87
CA ASP A 279 -0.31 -8.82 -6.19
C ASP A 279 -0.38 -8.61 -4.68
N THR A 280 -1.15 -9.43 -3.99
CA THR A 280 -1.02 -9.50 -2.54
C THR A 280 0.29 -10.20 -2.15
N THR A 281 0.80 -9.90 -0.95
CA THR A 281 2.05 -10.49 -0.47
C THR A 281 2.05 -10.67 1.04
N GLY A 282 2.78 -11.69 1.52
CA GLY A 282 3.11 -11.86 2.93
C GLY A 282 4.31 -11.02 3.36
N ASP A 283 5.13 -10.57 2.42
CA ASP A 283 6.33 -9.79 2.70
C ASP A 283 5.98 -8.34 3.02
N GLY A 284 6.72 -7.74 3.95
CA GLY A 284 6.63 -6.31 4.21
C GLY A 284 7.09 -5.48 3.00
N GLY A 285 6.56 -4.26 2.91
CA GLY A 285 6.91 -3.26 1.90
C GLY A 285 7.29 -1.92 2.54
N SER A 286 7.45 -0.89 1.71
CA SER A 286 7.65 0.48 2.18
C SER A 286 6.34 1.27 2.14
N PHE A 287 6.27 2.31 2.97
CA PHE A 287 5.26 3.35 2.88
C PHE A 287 5.77 4.53 2.05
N GLN A 288 4.86 5.23 1.41
CA GLN A 288 5.13 6.49 0.70
C GLN A 288 4.31 7.61 1.35
N ASP A 289 4.70 8.86 1.11
CA ASP A 289 3.87 9.99 1.50
C ASP A 289 2.52 9.92 0.76
N LEU A 290 1.45 9.98 1.54
CA LEU A 290 0.09 9.94 1.03
C LEU A 290 -0.40 11.35 0.76
N ILE A 291 -0.98 11.55 -0.42
CA ILE A 291 -1.81 12.72 -0.70
C ILE A 291 -3.21 12.26 -1.11
N MET A 292 -4.22 12.65 -0.33
CA MET A 292 -5.62 12.38 -0.67
C MET A 292 -6.09 13.30 -1.79
N TRP A 293 -7.04 12.85 -2.61
CA TRP A 293 -7.59 13.60 -3.73
C TRP A 293 -8.05 15.00 -3.32
N ASP A 294 -8.71 15.10 -2.17
CA ASP A 294 -9.26 16.37 -1.67
C ASP A 294 -8.21 17.28 -1.04
N GLN A 295 -7.00 16.77 -0.78
CA GLN A 295 -5.86 17.55 -0.29
C GLN A 295 -4.99 18.11 -1.44
N MET A 296 -5.15 17.62 -2.67
CA MET A 296 -4.43 18.13 -3.83
C MET A 296 -4.92 19.51 -4.25
N THR A 297 -4.02 20.31 -4.85
CA THR A 297 -4.38 21.59 -5.46
C THR A 297 -5.38 21.39 -6.60
N ASN A 298 -6.13 22.45 -6.93
CA ASN A 298 -7.02 22.44 -8.08
C ASN A 298 -6.26 22.17 -9.38
N ASP A 299 -5.05 22.70 -9.53
CA ASP A 299 -4.20 22.45 -10.70
C ASP A 299 -3.79 20.98 -10.82
N ALA A 300 -3.39 20.34 -9.73
CA ALA A 300 -3.04 18.92 -9.75
C ALA A 300 -4.24 18.04 -10.11
N ARG A 301 -5.43 18.32 -9.53
CA ARG A 301 -6.65 17.59 -9.89
C ARG A 301 -7.06 17.81 -11.33
N ARG A 302 -6.99 19.05 -11.84
CA ARG A 302 -7.24 19.35 -13.25
C ARG A 302 -6.26 18.62 -14.16
N ALA A 303 -4.98 18.61 -13.80
CA ALA A 303 -3.95 17.91 -14.56
C ALA A 303 -4.22 16.41 -14.65
N LEU A 304 -4.48 15.75 -13.52
CA LEU A 304 -4.78 14.32 -13.51
C LEU A 304 -6.07 13.97 -14.25
N ASN A 305 -7.09 14.83 -14.19
CA ASN A 305 -8.31 14.65 -14.97
C ASN A 305 -8.11 14.85 -16.49
N SER A 306 -7.13 15.65 -16.92
CA SER A 306 -7.01 16.10 -18.32
C SER A 306 -5.89 15.43 -19.11
N VAL A 307 -4.78 15.07 -18.44
CA VAL A 307 -3.59 14.54 -19.11
C VAL A 307 -3.78 13.06 -19.45
N SER A 308 -3.44 12.70 -20.69
CA SER A 308 -3.34 11.30 -21.11
C SER A 308 -1.98 10.73 -20.74
N PHE A 309 -1.99 9.62 -20.00
CA PHE A 309 -0.79 8.82 -19.68
C PHE A 309 -0.60 7.65 -20.65
N GLY A 310 -1.08 7.80 -21.89
CA GLY A 310 -0.95 6.81 -22.95
C GLY A 310 -1.72 5.53 -22.64
N LYS A 311 -1.01 4.41 -22.42
CA LYS A 311 -1.64 3.12 -22.08
C LYS A 311 -2.02 3.03 -20.61
N ALA A 312 -1.38 3.80 -19.74
CA ALA A 312 -1.68 3.85 -18.32
C ALA A 312 -2.89 4.76 -18.07
N ASN A 313 -3.71 4.37 -17.10
CA ASN A 313 -4.98 5.07 -16.81
C ASN A 313 -5.04 5.43 -15.33
N THR A 314 -5.08 6.72 -15.01
CA THR A 314 -5.22 7.18 -13.62
C THR A 314 -6.57 6.74 -13.04
N PRO A 315 -6.60 5.90 -11.98
CA PRO A 315 -7.82 5.17 -11.61
C PRO A 315 -8.76 5.96 -10.69
N PHE A 316 -8.25 7.00 -10.03
CA PHE A 316 -8.96 7.76 -8.99
C PHE A 316 -9.43 9.14 -9.45
N ILE A 317 -9.41 9.43 -10.76
CA ILE A 317 -9.92 10.69 -11.32
C ILE A 317 -11.46 10.70 -11.36
N ASP A 318 -12.05 11.88 -11.53
CA ASP A 318 -13.50 12.08 -11.37
C ASP A 318 -14.34 11.18 -12.28
N GLY A 319 -13.95 11.06 -13.55
CA GLY A 319 -14.64 10.25 -14.55
C GLY A 319 -14.43 8.73 -14.43
N ARG A 320 -13.61 8.25 -13.49
CA ARG A 320 -13.26 6.81 -13.40
C ARG A 320 -13.43 6.23 -12.01
N PHE A 321 -13.21 7.04 -10.96
CA PHE A 321 -13.11 6.57 -9.59
C PHE A 321 -14.28 5.67 -9.18
N ARG A 322 -15.52 6.14 -9.38
CA ARG A 322 -16.71 5.37 -8.97
C ARG A 322 -16.80 4.01 -9.68
N LYS A 323 -16.67 4.01 -11.02
CA LYS A 323 -16.70 2.78 -11.80
C LYS A 323 -15.60 1.81 -11.38
N LYS A 324 -14.40 2.31 -11.08
CA LYS A 324 -13.29 1.47 -10.59
C LYS A 324 -13.61 0.83 -9.24
N LEU A 325 -14.28 1.53 -8.34
CA LEU A 325 -14.74 0.93 -7.07
C LEU A 325 -15.81 -0.14 -7.27
N GLU A 326 -16.77 0.08 -8.18
CA GLU A 326 -17.81 -0.91 -8.53
C GLU A 326 -17.19 -2.15 -9.16
N ASP A 327 -16.28 -1.98 -10.12
CA ASP A 327 -15.57 -3.10 -10.74
C ASP A 327 -14.69 -3.84 -9.71
N ALA A 328 -14.17 -3.15 -8.69
CA ALA A 328 -13.37 -3.70 -7.61
C ALA A 328 -14.20 -4.33 -6.47
N TRP A 329 -15.52 -4.18 -6.47
CA TRP A 329 -16.39 -4.60 -5.36
C TRP A 329 -16.29 -6.11 -5.08
N PRO A 330 -15.95 -6.53 -3.84
CA PRO A 330 -15.68 -7.94 -3.50
C PRO A 330 -16.80 -8.64 -2.71
N PHE A 331 -17.96 -7.99 -2.52
CA PHE A 331 -19.12 -8.55 -1.82
C PHE A 331 -20.22 -8.97 -2.79
#